data_AF-A0A660QKS3-F1
#
_entry.id   AF-A0A660QKS3-F1
#
_cell.length_a   1.000
_cell.length_b   1.000
_cell.length_c   1.000
_cell.angle_alpha   90.00
_cell.angle_beta   90.00
_cell.angle_gamma   90.00
#
_symmetry.space_group_name_H-M   'P 1'
#
loop_
_entity.id
_entity.type
_entity.pdbx_description
1 polymer ?
#
loop_
_entity_poly.entity_id
_entity_poly.type
_entity_poly.pdbx_seq_one_letter_code
_entity_poly.pdbx_strand_id
1 'polypeptide(L)'
;MNFSVIRDEDLDELGVELWDLSSNMKSLTGASVVFLKGKPVNKDPEEIAKILDRRNIWQGILEFDPSWRFSREVARFRKKQKFFRVHFIKPAEIEKLNLSQENVYHRFRRAVLERSVEVLWIRSLPGIDEEDLVKRLEKTIPGKLVSFPPPPEEEPSFPRIVPLILLVFLIAIYHPVLAILSMLFLFFDKNLMVSYLGILGTLAIYDLAKRKRVLTILGFLALSLLVNLSLSDFYHLNQISEFRGVKLSLVLLPLFIFFKGLYRERKNWRKFLPFLLILIPVGIYYILRSGNFGWVSSFERNFRDFLESILWIRPRFKEILAFPFFLTLKHFEKYRWFFIVEAFGSIALVSMFNTFCHIKAPIFVSLYRTALSLGISIPLAFIIRKILKRL
;
A
#
# COMPACT_ATOMS: atom_id res chain seq x y z
N MET A 1 8.18 16.38 4.03
CA MET A 1 7.87 15.73 2.75
C MET A 1 8.12 16.75 1.66
N ASN A 2 8.72 16.36 0.55
CA ASN A 2 9.12 17.30 -0.49
C ASN A 2 8.25 17.03 -1.72
N PHE A 3 7.62 18.08 -2.26
CA PHE A 3 6.86 17.96 -3.50
C PHE A 3 6.98 19.25 -4.32
N SER A 4 6.73 19.16 -5.62
CA SER A 4 6.54 20.28 -6.51
C SER A 4 5.17 20.21 -7.19
N VAL A 5 4.70 21.37 -7.65
CA VAL A 5 3.45 21.50 -8.40
C VAL A 5 3.80 22.04 -9.78
N ILE A 6 3.20 21.44 -10.81
CA ILE A 6 3.29 21.92 -12.20
C ILE A 6 1.89 22.00 -12.79
N ARG A 7 1.65 22.99 -13.64
CA ARG A 7 0.42 23.17 -14.41
C ARG A 7 0.65 22.88 -15.89
N ASP A 8 -0.43 22.75 -16.65
CA ASP A 8 -0.36 22.54 -18.10
C ASP A 8 0.40 23.68 -18.81
N GLU A 9 0.30 24.91 -18.30
CA GLU A 9 1.00 26.11 -18.81
C GLU A 9 2.51 26.07 -18.56
N ASP A 10 2.95 25.41 -17.49
CA ASP A 10 4.36 25.38 -17.08
C ASP A 10 5.18 24.34 -17.89
N LEU A 11 4.53 23.46 -18.67
CA LEU A 11 5.19 22.31 -19.32
C LEU A 11 6.25 22.74 -20.33
N ASP A 12 5.95 23.73 -21.17
CA ASP A 12 6.85 24.20 -22.22
C ASP A 12 8.06 24.93 -21.63
N GLU A 13 7.84 25.80 -20.63
CA GLU A 13 8.91 26.53 -19.92
C GLU A 13 9.86 25.59 -19.17
N LEU A 14 9.31 24.51 -18.60
CA LEU A 14 10.08 23.49 -17.90
C LEU A 14 10.73 22.47 -18.84
N GLY A 15 10.49 22.54 -20.16
CA GLY A 15 11.02 21.62 -21.16
C GLY A 15 10.52 20.18 -21.00
N VAL A 16 9.26 20.03 -20.56
CA VAL A 16 8.60 18.74 -20.35
C VAL A 16 7.91 18.28 -21.64
N GLU A 17 8.38 17.17 -22.21
CA GLU A 17 7.77 16.58 -23.40
C GLU A 17 6.91 15.34 -23.04
N LEU A 18 5.68 15.29 -23.56
CA LEU A 18 4.77 14.16 -23.38
C LEU A 18 5.01 13.11 -24.47
N TRP A 19 5.79 12.07 -24.19
CA TRP A 19 6.06 11.02 -25.16
C TRP A 19 4.96 9.94 -25.14
N ASP A 20 4.15 9.92 -26.21
CA ASP A 20 3.12 8.91 -26.40
C ASP A 20 3.69 7.58 -26.94
N LEU A 21 3.74 6.58 -26.06
CA LEU A 21 4.25 5.24 -26.35
C LEU A 21 3.34 4.41 -27.27
N SER A 22 2.11 4.86 -27.52
CA SER A 22 1.22 4.23 -28.50
C SER A 22 1.57 4.62 -29.94
N SER A 23 2.33 5.70 -30.11
CA SER A 23 2.76 6.22 -31.40
C SER A 23 4.19 5.78 -31.76
N ASN A 24 4.50 5.76 -33.06
CA ASN A 24 5.85 5.55 -33.57
C ASN A 24 6.72 6.82 -33.55
N MET A 25 6.15 7.96 -33.16
CA MET A 25 6.86 9.23 -33.18
C MET A 25 7.96 9.23 -32.10
N LYS A 26 9.18 9.62 -32.51
CA LYS A 26 10.41 9.59 -31.70
C LYS A 26 10.97 11.00 -31.43
N SER A 27 10.17 12.05 -31.61
CA SER A 27 10.65 13.39 -31.31
C SER A 27 10.95 13.47 -29.81
N LEU A 28 12.20 13.81 -29.50
CA LEU A 28 12.72 14.15 -28.17
C LEU A 28 13.75 15.27 -28.35
N THR A 29 13.43 16.25 -29.19
CA THR A 29 14.34 17.32 -29.58
C THR A 29 14.24 18.46 -28.59
N GLY A 30 15.25 18.61 -27.73
CA GLY A 30 15.34 19.73 -26.77
C GLY A 30 14.72 19.46 -25.39
N ALA A 31 14.04 18.33 -25.18
CA ALA A 31 13.43 18.00 -23.89
C ALA A 31 14.45 17.82 -22.76
N SER A 32 14.22 18.49 -21.63
CA SER A 32 14.97 18.28 -20.38
C SER A 32 14.33 17.17 -19.53
N VAL A 33 13.01 17.01 -19.66
CA VAL A 33 12.16 16.06 -18.95
C VAL A 33 11.21 15.39 -19.93
N VAL A 34 10.93 14.09 -19.74
CA VAL A 34 9.92 13.37 -20.51
C VAL A 34 8.91 12.69 -19.60
N PHE A 35 7.63 12.79 -19.94
CA PHE A 35 6.56 11.97 -19.36
C PHE A 35 6.16 10.90 -20.36
N LEU A 36 6.38 9.63 -20.01
CA LEU A 36 5.94 8.52 -20.82
C LEU A 36 4.43 8.32 -20.61
N LYS A 37 3.63 8.42 -21.67
CA LYS A 37 2.17 8.26 -21.61
C LYS A 37 1.67 7.21 -22.59
N GLY A 38 0.49 6.66 -22.30
CA GLY A 38 -0.20 5.74 -23.20
C GLY A 38 0.26 4.29 -23.06
N LYS A 39 -0.47 3.39 -23.71
CA LYS A 39 -0.16 1.95 -23.68
C LYS A 39 1.05 1.69 -24.59
N PRO A 40 2.15 1.10 -24.07
CA PRO A 40 3.31 0.79 -24.90
C PRO A 40 2.97 -0.26 -25.96
N VAL A 41 3.38 0.00 -27.20
CA VAL A 41 3.25 -0.93 -28.33
C VAL A 41 4.63 -1.23 -28.88
N ASN A 42 5.09 -2.49 -28.75
CA ASN A 42 6.39 -2.97 -29.27
C ASN A 42 7.59 -2.09 -28.87
N LYS A 43 7.60 -1.56 -27.64
CA LYS A 43 8.72 -0.79 -27.09
C LYS A 43 9.48 -1.63 -26.06
N ASP A 44 10.80 -1.55 -26.09
CA ASP A 44 11.66 -2.15 -25.07
C ASP A 44 12.01 -1.12 -23.97
N PRO A 45 11.75 -1.41 -22.68
CA PRO A 45 12.12 -0.52 -21.59
C PRO A 45 13.62 -0.20 -21.51
N GLU A 46 14.49 -1.17 -21.83
CA GLU A 46 15.94 -1.00 -21.73
C GLU A 46 16.47 -0.06 -22.82
N GLU A 47 15.97 -0.19 -24.06
CA GLU A 47 16.27 0.74 -25.15
C GLU A 47 15.89 2.18 -24.79
N ILE A 48 14.69 2.39 -24.23
CA ILE A 48 14.25 3.71 -23.81
C ILE A 48 15.12 4.26 -22.68
N ALA A 49 15.46 3.44 -21.68
CA ALA A 49 16.35 3.85 -20.60
C ALA A 49 17.71 4.32 -21.14
N LYS A 50 18.29 3.59 -22.11
CA LYS A 50 19.54 3.98 -22.79
C LYS A 50 19.42 5.31 -23.52
N ILE A 51 18.31 5.55 -24.23
CA ILE A 51 18.05 6.82 -24.92
C ILE A 51 18.03 7.99 -23.92
N LEU A 52 17.28 7.83 -22.82
CA LEU A 52 17.14 8.87 -21.81
C LEU A 52 18.46 9.13 -21.06
N ASP A 53 19.24 8.10 -20.76
CA ASP A 53 20.55 8.24 -20.11
C ASP A 53 21.58 8.92 -21.01
N ARG A 54 21.61 8.56 -22.31
CA ARG A 54 22.50 9.18 -23.31
C ARG A 54 22.22 10.68 -23.46
N ARG A 55 20.93 11.05 -23.51
CA ARG A 55 20.50 12.46 -23.64
C ARG A 55 20.42 13.21 -22.31
N ASN A 56 20.70 12.54 -21.19
CA ASN A 56 20.66 13.13 -19.84
C ASN A 56 19.27 13.67 -19.42
N ILE A 57 18.21 13.11 -19.98
CA ILE A 57 16.82 13.53 -19.79
C ILE A 57 16.27 12.97 -18.47
N TRP A 58 15.46 13.74 -17.76
CA TRP A 58 14.70 13.30 -16.59
C TRP A 58 13.40 12.57 -16.97
N GLN A 59 13.02 11.55 -16.23
CA GLN A 59 11.82 10.76 -16.50
C GLN A 59 10.75 11.00 -15.44
N GLY A 60 9.58 11.50 -15.83
CA GLY A 60 8.39 11.53 -14.98
C GLY A 60 7.55 10.26 -15.14
N ILE A 61 7.28 9.58 -14.03
CA ILE A 61 6.49 8.34 -13.99
C ILE A 61 5.04 8.70 -13.62
N LEU A 62 4.13 8.63 -14.60
CA LEU A 62 2.73 9.03 -14.46
C LEU A 62 1.87 7.99 -13.71
N GLU A 63 1.47 8.28 -12.46
CA GLU A 63 0.59 7.41 -11.68
C GLU A 63 -0.78 7.21 -12.35
N PHE A 64 -1.25 5.96 -12.38
CA PHE A 64 -2.54 5.54 -12.97
C PHE A 64 -2.66 5.70 -14.50
N ASP A 65 -1.58 6.07 -15.20
CA ASP A 65 -1.54 6.00 -16.65
C ASP A 65 -1.33 4.55 -17.14
N PRO A 66 -1.83 4.15 -18.33
CA PRO A 66 -1.48 2.86 -18.92
C PRO A 66 0.03 2.63 -19.06
N SER A 67 0.84 3.68 -19.15
CA SER A 67 2.30 3.59 -19.18
C SER A 67 2.92 3.24 -17.82
N TRP A 68 2.19 3.35 -16.70
CA TRP A 68 2.73 3.30 -15.33
C TRP A 68 3.71 2.15 -15.08
N ARG A 69 3.32 0.92 -15.42
CA ARG A 69 4.16 -0.26 -15.21
C ARG A 69 5.40 -0.24 -16.10
N PHE A 70 5.23 0.15 -17.35
CA PHE A 70 6.32 0.23 -18.32
C PHE A 70 7.34 1.31 -17.95
N SER A 71 6.86 2.49 -17.54
CA SER A 71 7.71 3.60 -17.09
C SER A 71 8.53 3.22 -15.86
N ARG A 72 7.99 2.40 -14.94
CA ARG A 72 8.78 1.85 -13.81
C ARG A 72 9.88 0.89 -14.26
N GLU A 73 9.61 0.03 -15.24
CA GLU A 73 10.65 -0.84 -15.81
C GLU A 73 11.73 -0.03 -16.53
N VAL A 74 11.38 1.03 -17.26
CA VAL A 74 12.38 1.97 -17.83
C VAL A 74 13.23 2.56 -16.71
N ALA A 75 12.60 3.03 -15.63
CA ALA A 75 13.31 3.60 -14.48
C ALA A 75 14.26 2.60 -13.80
N ARG A 76 13.93 1.31 -13.81
CA ARG A 76 14.77 0.23 -13.29
C ARG A 76 16.06 0.04 -14.08
N PHE A 77 16.05 0.28 -15.40
CA PHE A 77 17.24 0.17 -16.26
C PHE A 77 18.09 1.45 -16.33
N ARG A 78 17.65 2.55 -15.70
CA ARG A 78 18.35 3.84 -15.71
C ARG A 78 19.59 3.80 -14.83
N LYS A 79 20.76 4.06 -15.41
CA LYS A 79 22.02 4.18 -14.66
C LYS A 79 22.15 5.51 -13.92
N LYS A 80 21.64 6.60 -14.51
CA LYS A 80 21.74 7.94 -13.92
C LYS A 80 20.66 8.24 -12.86
N GLN A 81 19.72 7.33 -12.65
CA GLN A 81 18.65 7.42 -11.65
C GLN A 81 17.81 8.73 -11.68
N LYS A 82 17.77 9.45 -12.82
CA LYS A 82 17.04 10.74 -12.89
C LYS A 82 15.56 10.55 -13.18
N PHE A 83 14.78 10.12 -12.20
CA PHE A 83 13.35 9.97 -12.36
C PHE A 83 12.61 10.45 -11.12
N PHE A 84 11.35 10.78 -11.29
CA PHE A 84 10.43 11.16 -10.22
C PHE A 84 9.03 10.69 -10.57
N ARG A 85 8.14 10.58 -9.59
CA ARG A 85 6.75 10.19 -9.81
C ARG A 85 5.89 11.42 -9.92
N VAL A 86 4.88 11.30 -10.77
CA VAL A 86 3.94 12.37 -11.08
C VAL A 86 2.55 11.85 -10.80
N HIS A 87 1.81 12.58 -9.96
CA HIS A 87 0.39 12.32 -9.75
C HIS A 87 -0.44 13.38 -10.47
N PHE A 88 -1.45 12.93 -11.19
CA PHE A 88 -2.41 13.78 -11.88
C PHE A 88 -3.79 13.13 -11.80
N ILE A 89 -4.82 13.96 -11.99
CA ILE A 89 -6.21 13.51 -12.13
C ILE A 89 -6.62 13.75 -13.57
N LYS A 90 -7.25 12.75 -14.20
CA LYS A 90 -7.76 12.89 -15.57
C LYS A 90 -9.04 13.73 -15.54
N PRO A 91 -9.21 14.74 -16.42
CA PRO A 91 -10.44 15.52 -16.48
C PRO A 91 -11.71 14.64 -16.61
N ALA A 92 -11.66 13.60 -17.43
CA ALA A 92 -12.75 12.62 -17.58
C ALA A 92 -13.10 11.86 -16.29
N GLU A 93 -12.20 11.79 -15.30
CA GLU A 93 -12.48 11.17 -14.01
C GLU A 93 -13.36 12.06 -13.12
N ILE A 94 -13.25 13.39 -13.26
CA ILE A 94 -14.08 14.37 -12.52
C ILE A 94 -15.55 14.13 -12.86
N GLU A 95 -15.87 14.09 -14.16
CA GLU A 95 -17.23 13.89 -14.66
C GLU A 95 -17.75 12.49 -14.32
N LYS A 96 -16.96 11.45 -14.62
CA LYS A 96 -17.39 10.05 -14.43
C LYS A 96 -17.70 9.70 -12.98
N LEU A 97 -16.97 10.30 -12.03
CA LEU A 97 -17.12 10.01 -10.60
C LEU A 97 -17.80 11.14 -9.82
N ASN A 98 -18.26 12.19 -10.51
CA ASN A 98 -18.85 13.39 -9.93
C ASN A 98 -18.03 13.94 -8.74
N LEU A 99 -16.75 14.23 -9.01
CA LEU A 99 -15.81 14.64 -7.96
C LEU A 99 -15.97 16.13 -7.63
N SER A 100 -16.14 16.43 -6.34
CA SER A 100 -16.09 17.79 -5.82
C SER A 100 -14.66 18.30 -5.63
N GLN A 101 -14.50 19.60 -5.41
CA GLN A 101 -13.23 20.24 -5.02
C GLN A 101 -12.58 19.57 -3.81
N GLU A 102 -13.38 19.16 -2.81
CA GLU A 102 -12.86 18.48 -1.62
C GLU A 102 -12.35 17.07 -1.95
N ASN A 103 -13.04 16.34 -2.83
CA ASN A 103 -12.60 15.02 -3.28
C ASN A 103 -11.27 15.10 -4.05
N VAL A 104 -11.12 16.14 -4.88
CA VAL A 104 -9.89 16.43 -5.65
C VAL A 104 -8.74 16.78 -4.70
N TYR A 105 -8.97 17.72 -3.78
CA TYR A 105 -8.00 18.11 -2.76
C TYR A 105 -7.50 16.90 -1.95
N HIS A 106 -8.42 16.07 -1.47
CA HIS A 106 -8.09 14.85 -0.73
C HIS A 106 -7.28 13.83 -1.55
N ARG A 107 -7.53 13.71 -2.86
CA ARG A 107 -6.75 12.84 -3.75
C ARG A 107 -5.30 13.30 -3.90
N PHE A 108 -5.09 14.59 -4.14
CA PHE A 108 -3.75 15.18 -4.21
C PHE A 108 -3.05 15.13 -2.85
N ARG A 109 -3.74 15.46 -1.76
CA ARG A 109 -3.21 15.34 -0.40
C ARG A 109 -2.73 13.92 -0.10
N ARG A 110 -3.48 12.89 -0.50
CA ARG A 110 -3.08 11.48 -0.39
C ARG A 110 -1.90 11.10 -1.27
N ALA A 111 -1.75 11.72 -2.44
CA ALA A 111 -0.59 11.51 -3.31
C ALA A 111 0.71 11.88 -2.57
N VAL A 112 0.72 13.02 -1.92
CA VAL A 112 1.90 13.48 -1.17
C VAL A 112 2.03 12.72 0.15
N LEU A 113 1.02 12.76 1.02
CA LEU A 113 1.13 12.25 2.39
C LEU A 113 1.24 10.72 2.47
N GLU A 114 0.45 9.99 1.68
CA GLU A 114 0.38 8.53 1.80
C GLU A 114 1.23 7.78 0.78
N ARG A 115 1.63 8.44 -0.31
CA ARG A 115 2.35 7.80 -1.42
C ARG A 115 3.71 8.46 -1.70
N SER A 116 4.00 9.58 -1.05
CA SER A 116 5.23 10.37 -1.19
C SER A 116 5.52 10.79 -2.63
N VAL A 117 4.48 11.09 -3.40
CA VAL A 117 4.67 11.53 -4.79
C VAL A 117 5.39 12.87 -4.81
N GLU A 118 6.40 12.98 -5.67
CA GLU A 118 7.32 14.11 -5.73
C GLU A 118 6.75 15.26 -6.57
N VAL A 119 5.95 14.98 -7.61
CA VAL A 119 5.37 16.02 -8.48
C VAL A 119 3.86 15.87 -8.59
N LEU A 120 3.14 16.96 -8.35
CA LEU A 120 1.71 17.06 -8.62
C LEU A 120 1.52 17.82 -9.93
N TRP A 121 1.00 17.13 -10.94
CA TRP A 121 0.62 17.76 -12.21
C TRP A 121 -0.87 18.08 -12.18
N ILE A 122 -1.17 19.37 -11.99
CA ILE A 122 -2.52 19.92 -11.97
C ILE A 122 -2.87 20.33 -13.39
N ARG A 123 -3.78 19.58 -13.98
CA ARG A 123 -4.29 19.84 -15.33
C ARG A 123 -5.48 20.79 -15.25
N SER A 124 -5.92 21.31 -16.39
CA SER A 124 -7.21 22.00 -16.45
C SER A 124 -8.35 21.07 -16.04
N LEU A 125 -8.96 21.30 -14.87
CA LEU A 125 -10.01 20.45 -14.30
C LEU A 125 -11.39 21.15 -14.33
N PRO A 126 -12.42 20.55 -14.94
CA PRO A 126 -13.72 21.21 -15.09
C PRO A 126 -14.39 21.44 -13.73
N GLY A 127 -14.73 22.70 -13.43
CA GLY A 127 -15.45 23.08 -12.21
C GLY A 127 -14.62 23.05 -10.93
N ILE A 128 -13.29 23.02 -11.02
CA ILE A 128 -12.38 23.03 -9.87
C ILE A 128 -11.57 24.33 -9.90
N ASP A 129 -11.51 25.02 -8.75
CA ASP A 129 -10.58 26.14 -8.56
C ASP A 129 -9.17 25.60 -8.28
N GLU A 130 -8.31 25.67 -9.30
CA GLU A 130 -6.94 25.17 -9.24
C GLU A 130 -6.05 26.04 -8.34
N GLU A 131 -6.28 27.35 -8.27
CA GLU A 131 -5.50 28.23 -7.40
C GLU A 131 -5.78 27.96 -5.94
N ASP A 132 -7.06 27.85 -5.56
CA ASP A 132 -7.45 27.48 -4.19
C ASP A 132 -6.88 26.11 -3.83
N LEU A 133 -6.97 25.15 -4.75
CA LEU A 133 -6.43 23.79 -4.56
C LEU A 133 -4.93 23.82 -4.23
N VAL A 134 -4.13 24.55 -5.00
CA VAL A 134 -2.68 24.67 -4.78
C VAL A 134 -2.40 25.36 -3.44
N LYS A 135 -3.01 26.53 -3.20
CA LYS A 135 -2.85 27.30 -1.96
C LYS A 135 -3.18 26.44 -0.72
N ARG A 136 -4.25 25.63 -0.79
CA ARG A 136 -4.64 24.72 0.29
C ARG A 136 -3.65 23.58 0.49
N LEU A 137 -3.12 22.99 -0.59
CA LEU A 137 -2.14 21.91 -0.52
C LEU A 137 -0.83 22.41 0.13
N GLU A 138 -0.33 23.56 -0.32
CA GLU A 138 0.88 24.21 0.21
C GLU A 138 0.73 24.59 1.68
N LYS A 139 -0.43 25.12 2.08
CA LYS A 139 -0.69 25.49 3.48
C LYS A 139 -0.81 24.28 4.41
N THR A 140 -1.36 23.17 3.92
CA THR A 140 -1.70 22.02 4.80
C THR A 140 -0.57 21.01 4.91
N ILE A 141 0.24 20.83 3.87
CA ILE A 141 1.27 19.80 3.85
C ILE A 141 2.56 20.40 4.43
N PRO A 142 3.07 19.88 5.56
CA PRO A 142 4.35 20.31 6.11
C PRO A 142 5.48 19.80 5.20
N GLY A 143 5.78 20.60 4.18
CA GLY A 143 6.75 20.27 3.15
C GLY A 143 7.39 21.51 2.56
N LYS A 144 8.61 21.36 2.04
CA LYS A 144 9.24 22.41 1.25
C LYS A 144 8.84 22.18 -0.21
N LEU A 145 8.39 23.24 -0.88
CA LEU A 145 8.40 23.27 -2.34
C LEU A 145 9.85 23.05 -2.79
N VAL A 146 10.06 22.01 -3.58
CA VAL A 146 11.38 21.70 -4.15
C VAL A 146 11.42 22.13 -5.60
N SER A 147 12.60 22.55 -6.06
CA SER A 147 12.82 22.86 -7.46
C SER A 147 12.53 21.64 -8.34
N PHE A 148 11.88 21.90 -9.46
CA PHE A 148 11.67 20.90 -10.49
C PHE A 148 12.92 20.80 -11.39
N PRO A 149 13.35 19.59 -11.80
CA PRO A 149 12.85 18.27 -11.39
C PRO A 149 13.39 17.85 -10.00
N PRO A 150 12.55 17.28 -9.11
CA PRO A 150 13.02 16.82 -7.81
C PRO A 150 13.89 15.57 -7.95
N PRO A 151 14.97 15.44 -7.16
CA PRO A 151 15.73 14.20 -7.11
C PRO A 151 14.90 13.08 -6.46
N PRO A 152 15.17 11.81 -6.82
CA PRO A 152 14.55 10.66 -6.14
C PRO A 152 14.97 10.60 -4.66
N GLU A 153 14.17 9.92 -3.86
CA GLU A 153 14.46 9.70 -2.44
C GLU A 153 15.77 8.90 -2.29
N GLU A 154 16.65 9.38 -1.42
CA GLU A 154 17.94 8.75 -1.16
C GLU A 154 17.79 7.49 -0.31
N GLU A 155 18.72 6.55 -0.50
CA GLU A 155 18.75 5.33 0.29
C GLU A 155 19.30 5.62 1.71
N PRO A 156 18.60 5.18 2.77
CA PRO A 156 19.07 5.39 4.13
C PRO A 156 20.33 4.56 4.42
N SER A 157 21.26 5.12 5.20
CA SER A 157 22.61 4.56 5.43
C SER A 157 22.69 3.37 6.39
N PHE A 158 21.56 2.79 6.84
CA PHE A 158 21.57 1.75 7.86
C PHE A 158 21.75 0.32 7.29
N PRO A 159 22.30 -0.63 8.08
CA PRO A 159 22.54 -1.98 7.62
C PRO A 159 21.23 -2.80 7.54
N ARG A 160 20.60 -2.82 6.36
CA ARG A 160 19.37 -3.60 6.05
C ARG A 160 19.50 -5.12 6.27
N ILE A 161 20.71 -5.64 6.44
CA ILE A 161 20.94 -7.05 6.77
C ILE A 161 20.50 -7.38 8.21
N VAL A 162 20.57 -6.41 9.13
CA VAL A 162 20.16 -6.59 10.52
C VAL A 162 18.68 -6.99 10.64
N PRO A 163 17.71 -6.22 10.08
CA PRO A 163 16.31 -6.62 10.15
C PRO A 163 16.04 -7.95 9.43
N LEU A 164 16.82 -8.27 8.39
CA LEU A 164 16.71 -9.53 7.67
C LEU A 164 17.12 -10.73 8.53
N ILE A 165 18.24 -10.61 9.26
CA ILE A 165 18.70 -11.63 10.20
C ILE A 165 17.65 -11.85 11.29
N LEU A 166 17.05 -10.78 11.81
CA LEU A 166 16.00 -10.88 12.83
C LEU A 166 14.74 -11.59 12.30
N LEU A 167 14.37 -11.38 11.03
CA LEU A 167 13.28 -12.12 10.39
C LEU A 167 13.61 -13.61 10.27
N VAL A 168 14.83 -13.96 9.84
CA VAL A 168 15.28 -15.36 9.78
C VAL A 168 15.25 -16.00 11.16
N PHE A 169 15.74 -15.29 12.19
CA PHE A 169 15.74 -15.77 13.57
C PHE A 169 14.33 -16.02 14.12
N LEU A 170 13.38 -15.11 13.84
CA LEU A 170 11.97 -15.30 14.18
C LEU A 170 11.41 -16.59 13.56
N ILE A 171 11.68 -16.84 12.28
CA ILE A 171 11.24 -18.07 11.62
C ILE A 171 11.98 -19.28 12.16
N ALA A 172 13.25 -19.17 12.53
CA ALA A 172 14.01 -20.28 13.11
C ALA A 172 13.45 -20.72 14.46
N ILE A 173 13.01 -19.77 15.31
CA ILE A 173 12.29 -20.05 16.57
C ILE A 173 10.98 -20.79 16.30
N TYR A 174 10.25 -20.41 15.25
CA TYR A 174 8.97 -21.03 14.91
C TYR A 174 9.11 -22.41 14.27
N HIS A 175 9.97 -22.52 13.25
CA HIS A 175 10.24 -23.75 12.52
C HIS A 175 11.62 -23.69 11.81
N PRO A 176 12.67 -24.36 12.32
CA PRO A 176 14.03 -24.22 11.81
C PRO A 176 14.19 -24.63 10.34
N VAL A 177 13.44 -25.65 9.87
CA VAL A 177 13.47 -26.06 8.45
C VAL A 177 12.95 -24.95 7.53
N LEU A 178 11.92 -24.19 7.94
CA LEU A 178 11.38 -23.10 7.11
C LEU A 178 12.38 -21.95 7.00
N ALA A 179 13.18 -21.72 8.06
CA ALA A 179 14.27 -20.75 8.05
C ALA A 179 15.39 -21.19 7.10
N ILE A 180 15.79 -22.47 7.13
CA ILE A 180 16.80 -23.01 6.21
C ILE A 180 16.31 -22.91 4.75
N LEU A 181 15.07 -23.31 4.48
CA LEU A 181 14.46 -23.19 3.16
C LEU A 181 14.41 -21.73 2.68
N SER A 182 14.23 -20.77 3.59
CA SER A 182 14.26 -19.35 3.23
C SER A 182 15.61 -18.91 2.65
N MET A 183 16.72 -19.52 3.09
CA MET A 183 18.07 -19.19 2.61
C MET A 183 18.28 -19.52 1.14
N LEU A 184 17.50 -20.45 0.56
CA LEU A 184 17.54 -20.76 -0.87
C LEU A 184 17.19 -19.51 -1.72
N PHE A 185 16.34 -18.62 -1.20
CA PHE A 185 15.96 -17.40 -1.93
C PHE A 185 17.09 -16.38 -2.03
N LEU A 186 18.14 -16.45 -1.19
CA LEU A 186 19.32 -15.59 -1.32
C LEU A 186 20.01 -15.76 -2.68
N PHE A 187 19.94 -16.96 -3.26
CA PHE A 187 20.56 -17.26 -4.56
C PHE A 187 19.74 -16.75 -5.75
N PHE A 188 18.46 -16.40 -5.56
CA PHE A 188 17.56 -15.99 -6.64
C PHE A 188 17.15 -14.52 -6.54
N ASP A 189 16.52 -14.13 -5.43
CA ASP A 189 15.98 -12.79 -5.24
C ASP A 189 15.76 -12.51 -3.76
N LYS A 190 16.60 -11.61 -3.21
CA LYS A 190 16.50 -11.15 -1.81
C LYS A 190 15.10 -10.60 -1.49
N ASN A 191 14.44 -9.93 -2.42
CA ASN A 191 13.12 -9.33 -2.18
C ASN A 191 12.03 -10.39 -2.01
N LEU A 192 12.15 -11.50 -2.74
CA LEU A 192 11.30 -12.67 -2.53
C LEU A 192 11.55 -13.30 -1.17
N MET A 193 12.80 -13.36 -0.72
CA MET A 193 13.13 -13.87 0.61
C MET A 193 12.45 -13.06 1.72
N VAL A 194 12.57 -11.72 1.68
CA VAL A 194 11.91 -10.85 2.67
C VAL A 194 10.38 -11.04 2.63
N SER A 195 9.82 -11.16 1.43
CA SER A 195 8.38 -11.38 1.25
C SER A 195 7.92 -12.70 1.88
N TYR A 196 8.65 -13.78 1.64
CA TYR A 196 8.41 -15.10 2.22
C TYR A 196 8.52 -15.09 3.75
N LEU A 197 9.63 -14.54 4.27
CA LEU A 197 9.86 -14.42 5.71
C LEU A 197 8.80 -13.57 6.40
N GLY A 198 8.40 -12.45 5.79
CA GLY A 198 7.35 -11.59 6.30
C GLY A 198 6.00 -12.29 6.38
N ILE A 199 5.62 -13.00 5.31
CA ILE A 199 4.36 -13.76 5.23
C ILE A 199 4.35 -14.89 6.27
N LEU A 200 5.40 -15.70 6.36
CA LEU A 200 5.51 -16.73 7.40
C LEU A 200 5.60 -16.16 8.81
N GLY A 201 6.21 -14.98 8.95
CA GLY A 201 6.31 -14.27 10.22
C GLY A 201 4.93 -13.95 10.79
N THR A 202 3.92 -13.71 9.93
CA THR A 202 2.54 -13.51 10.40
C THR A 202 1.98 -14.76 11.08
N LEU A 203 2.25 -15.95 10.54
CA LEU A 203 1.87 -17.22 11.15
C LEU A 203 2.65 -17.48 12.44
N ALA A 204 3.96 -17.25 12.42
CA ALA A 204 4.85 -17.44 13.55
C ALA A 204 4.44 -16.59 14.75
N ILE A 205 4.31 -15.26 14.56
CA ILE A 205 3.89 -14.34 15.62
C ILE A 205 2.49 -14.71 16.12
N TYR A 206 1.57 -15.05 15.22
CA TYR A 206 0.22 -15.44 15.63
C TYR A 206 0.25 -16.67 16.53
N ASP A 207 0.87 -17.76 16.12
CA ASP A 207 0.88 -19.00 16.91
C ASP A 207 1.66 -18.86 18.23
N LEU A 208 2.78 -18.12 18.24
CA LEU A 208 3.59 -17.87 19.43
C LEU A 208 2.90 -16.95 20.44
N ALA A 209 2.17 -15.93 19.97
CA ALA A 209 1.64 -14.87 20.83
C ALA A 209 0.12 -14.85 21.01
N LYS A 210 -0.67 -15.70 20.32
CA LYS A 210 -2.16 -15.65 20.33
C LYS A 210 -2.81 -15.65 21.71
N ARG A 211 -2.15 -16.18 22.74
CA ARG A 211 -2.64 -16.17 24.13
C ARG A 211 -2.69 -14.76 24.73
N LYS A 212 -1.80 -13.85 24.30
CA LYS A 212 -1.66 -12.48 24.79
C LYS A 212 -1.88 -11.48 23.63
N ARG A 213 -3.07 -10.88 23.57
CA ARG A 213 -3.49 -9.99 22.46
C ARG A 213 -2.55 -8.81 22.24
N VAL A 214 -2.11 -8.17 23.32
CA VAL A 214 -1.15 -7.04 23.26
C VAL A 214 0.17 -7.50 22.65
N LEU A 215 0.70 -8.65 23.10
CA LEU A 215 1.93 -9.21 22.53
C LEU A 215 1.76 -9.60 21.06
N THR A 216 0.58 -10.07 20.65
CA THR A 216 0.29 -10.33 19.23
C THR A 216 0.36 -9.04 18.42
N ILE A 217 -0.30 -7.96 18.87
CA ILE A 217 -0.32 -6.67 18.15
C ILE A 217 1.11 -6.09 18.08
N LEU A 218 1.84 -6.06 19.19
CA LEU A 218 3.22 -5.57 19.22
C LEU A 218 4.15 -6.43 18.35
N GLY A 219 3.97 -7.76 18.37
CA GLY A 219 4.74 -8.68 17.52
C GLY A 219 4.48 -8.46 16.03
N PHE A 220 3.22 -8.23 15.64
CA PHE A 220 2.90 -7.89 14.25
C PHE A 220 3.46 -6.52 13.88
N LEU A 221 3.40 -5.53 14.76
CA LEU A 221 4.00 -4.21 14.50
C LEU A 221 5.52 -4.32 14.31
N ALA A 222 6.21 -5.07 15.18
CA ALA A 222 7.64 -5.35 15.05
C ALA A 222 7.97 -6.07 13.74
N LEU A 223 7.23 -7.13 13.40
CA LEU A 223 7.37 -7.84 12.13
C LEU A 223 7.20 -6.90 10.93
N SER A 224 6.20 -6.02 10.99
CA SER A 224 5.88 -5.06 9.93
C SER A 224 7.02 -4.05 9.71
N LEU A 225 7.59 -3.55 10.81
CA LEU A 225 8.75 -2.67 10.79
C LEU A 225 9.99 -3.39 10.24
N LEU A 226 10.25 -4.62 10.67
CA LEU A 226 11.38 -5.42 10.15
C LEU A 226 11.27 -5.63 8.65
N VAL A 227 10.11 -5.99 8.12
CA VAL A 227 9.91 -6.14 6.67
C VAL A 227 10.11 -4.83 5.92
N ASN A 228 9.57 -3.72 6.44
CA ASN A 228 9.73 -2.40 5.83
C ASN A 228 11.21 -1.99 5.77
N LEU A 229 11.94 -2.14 6.88
CA LEU A 229 13.37 -1.82 6.97
C LEU A 229 14.24 -2.76 6.13
N SER A 230 13.86 -4.03 5.96
CA SER A 230 14.58 -4.96 5.09
C SER A 230 14.45 -4.61 3.60
N LEU A 231 13.37 -3.94 3.20
CA LEU A 231 13.07 -3.52 1.83
C LEU A 231 13.20 -2.00 1.62
N SER A 232 13.93 -1.28 2.50
CA SER A 232 14.13 0.16 2.37
C SER A 232 15.29 0.50 1.41
N ASP A 233 15.40 -0.20 0.28
CA ASP A 233 16.34 0.13 -0.79
C ASP A 233 15.81 1.24 -1.68
N PHE A 234 16.75 1.87 -2.39
CA PHE A 234 16.47 2.95 -3.35
C PHE A 234 15.29 2.64 -4.27
N TYR A 235 15.20 1.42 -4.80
CA TYR A 235 14.13 1.05 -5.74
C TYR A 235 12.77 0.92 -5.07
N HIS A 236 12.68 0.43 -3.83
CA HIS A 236 11.39 0.30 -3.14
C HIS A 236 10.89 1.61 -2.54
N LEU A 237 11.79 2.47 -2.04
CA LEU A 237 11.45 3.81 -1.55
C LEU A 237 10.84 4.67 -2.66
N ASN A 238 11.44 4.63 -3.86
CA ASN A 238 10.95 5.34 -5.03
C ASN A 238 9.86 4.59 -5.82
N GLN A 239 9.28 3.53 -5.24
CA GLN A 239 8.23 2.71 -5.84
C GLN A 239 8.56 2.15 -7.23
N ILE A 240 9.82 1.90 -7.54
CA ILE A 240 10.26 1.15 -8.72
C ILE A 240 10.03 -0.33 -8.49
N SER A 241 10.37 -0.82 -7.30
CA SER A 241 10.07 -2.16 -6.81
C SER A 241 8.98 -2.12 -5.73
N GLU A 242 8.22 -3.21 -5.59
CA GLU A 242 7.15 -3.34 -4.60
C GLU A 242 7.23 -4.68 -3.90
N PHE A 243 6.70 -4.74 -2.67
CA PHE A 243 6.54 -5.97 -1.91
C PHE A 243 5.77 -7.01 -2.72
N ARG A 244 6.32 -8.22 -2.85
CA ARG A 244 5.72 -9.30 -3.62
C ARG A 244 4.86 -10.18 -2.69
N GLY A 245 3.75 -10.68 -3.21
CA GLY A 245 2.86 -11.55 -2.41
C GLY A 245 1.89 -10.79 -1.49
N VAL A 246 1.56 -9.53 -1.78
CA VAL A 246 0.51 -8.76 -1.08
C VAL A 246 -0.78 -9.55 -0.92
N LYS A 247 -1.27 -10.19 -1.99
CA LYS A 247 -2.51 -10.98 -1.91
C LYS A 247 -2.36 -12.20 -1.00
N LEU A 248 -1.21 -12.84 -1.02
CA LEU A 248 -0.92 -14.00 -0.18
C LEU A 248 -0.83 -13.59 1.30
N SER A 249 -0.15 -12.47 1.61
CA SER A 249 -0.03 -11.96 2.99
C SER A 249 -1.38 -11.61 3.61
N LEU A 250 -2.32 -11.10 2.80
CA LEU A 250 -3.66 -10.74 3.24
C LEU A 250 -4.57 -11.95 3.55
N VAL A 251 -4.24 -13.13 3.03
CA VAL A 251 -5.15 -14.28 3.00
C VAL A 251 -4.60 -15.47 3.79
N LEU A 252 -3.28 -15.65 3.82
CA LEU A 252 -2.66 -16.84 4.42
C LEU A 252 -3.06 -17.05 5.88
N LEU A 253 -2.89 -16.03 6.73
CA LEU A 253 -3.22 -16.15 8.16
C LEU A 253 -4.73 -16.34 8.41
N PRO A 254 -5.64 -15.51 7.85
CA PRO A 254 -7.08 -15.74 8.01
C PRO A 254 -7.53 -17.12 7.55
N LEU A 255 -7.04 -17.61 6.40
CA LEU A 255 -7.39 -18.94 5.92
C LEU A 255 -6.78 -20.04 6.78
N PHE A 256 -5.54 -19.89 7.23
CA PHE A 256 -4.90 -20.85 8.12
C PHE A 256 -5.70 -21.05 9.41
N ILE A 257 -6.12 -19.95 10.04
CA ILE A 257 -6.99 -19.97 11.23
C ILE A 257 -8.33 -20.64 10.89
N PHE A 258 -8.95 -20.23 9.78
CA PHE A 258 -10.26 -20.73 9.37
C PHE A 258 -10.25 -22.24 9.13
N PHE A 259 -9.30 -22.75 8.34
CA PHE A 259 -9.19 -24.18 8.04
C PHE A 259 -8.78 -25.01 9.26
N LYS A 260 -7.91 -24.47 10.13
CA LYS A 260 -7.57 -25.12 11.41
C LYS A 260 -8.80 -25.28 12.30
N GLY A 261 -9.66 -24.27 12.35
CA GLY A 261 -10.95 -24.32 13.04
C GLY A 261 -11.92 -25.32 12.42
N LEU A 262 -12.07 -25.28 11.10
CA LEU A 262 -12.93 -26.22 10.37
C LEU A 262 -12.48 -27.68 10.54
N TYR A 263 -11.17 -27.94 10.54
CA TYR A 263 -10.61 -29.26 10.80
C TYR A 263 -10.88 -29.74 12.22
N ARG A 264 -10.76 -28.86 13.23
CA ARG A 264 -11.13 -29.17 14.62
C ARG A 264 -12.62 -29.54 14.73
N GLU A 265 -13.46 -28.87 13.96
CA GLU A 265 -14.91 -29.08 13.92
C GLU A 265 -15.34 -30.07 12.80
N ARG A 266 -14.43 -30.89 12.28
CA ARG A 266 -14.68 -31.76 11.10
C ARG A 266 -15.90 -32.67 11.21
N LYS A 267 -16.28 -33.10 12.42
CA LYS A 267 -17.47 -33.94 12.63
C LYS A 267 -18.79 -33.18 12.40
N ASN A 268 -18.78 -31.85 12.56
CA ASN A 268 -19.95 -30.98 12.44
C ASN A 268 -19.85 -30.00 11.26
N TRP A 269 -18.94 -30.23 10.31
CA TRP A 269 -18.63 -29.29 9.22
C TRP A 269 -19.87 -28.85 8.43
N ARG A 270 -20.85 -29.74 8.25
CA ARG A 270 -22.12 -29.47 7.54
C ARG A 270 -22.91 -28.31 8.17
N LYS A 271 -22.80 -28.09 9.49
CA LYS A 271 -23.46 -26.97 10.17
C LYS A 271 -22.87 -25.61 9.78
N PHE A 272 -21.65 -25.60 9.24
CA PHE A 272 -20.97 -24.38 8.78
C PHE A 272 -21.13 -24.13 7.27
N LEU A 273 -21.79 -25.03 6.55
CA LEU A 273 -22.07 -24.88 5.11
C LEU A 273 -22.77 -23.56 4.75
N PRO A 274 -23.83 -23.10 5.45
CA PRO A 274 -24.45 -21.80 5.13
C PRO A 274 -23.48 -20.62 5.34
N PHE A 275 -22.60 -20.71 6.34
CA PHE A 275 -21.58 -19.69 6.56
C PHE A 275 -20.52 -19.70 5.44
N LEU A 276 -20.10 -20.88 4.98
CA LEU A 276 -19.16 -21.03 3.86
C LEU A 276 -19.70 -20.39 2.58
N LEU A 277 -21.00 -20.58 2.28
CA LEU A 277 -21.66 -19.98 1.11
C LEU A 277 -21.60 -18.44 1.11
N ILE A 278 -21.56 -17.81 2.28
CA ILE A 278 -21.46 -16.35 2.42
C ILE A 278 -19.99 -15.91 2.49
N LEU A 279 -19.16 -16.61 3.27
CA LEU A 279 -17.77 -16.23 3.52
C LEU A 279 -16.89 -16.34 2.27
N ILE A 280 -17.13 -17.31 1.39
CA ILE A 280 -16.34 -17.48 0.16
C ILE A 280 -16.52 -16.27 -0.77
N PRO A 281 -17.74 -15.87 -1.19
CA PRO A 281 -17.94 -14.64 -1.97
C PRO A 281 -17.37 -13.39 -1.31
N VAL A 282 -17.54 -13.23 0.01
CA VAL A 282 -16.98 -12.10 0.77
C VAL A 282 -15.45 -12.10 0.74
N GLY A 283 -14.82 -13.26 0.88
CA GLY A 283 -13.37 -13.44 0.78
C GLY A 283 -12.84 -13.15 -0.63
N ILE A 284 -13.55 -13.59 -1.67
CA ILE A 284 -13.21 -13.27 -3.07
C ILE A 284 -13.32 -11.77 -3.31
N TYR A 285 -14.42 -11.14 -2.87
CA TYR A 285 -14.61 -9.70 -2.97
C TYR A 285 -13.49 -8.93 -2.25
N TYR A 286 -13.09 -9.38 -1.05
CA TYR A 286 -11.97 -8.82 -0.30
C TYR A 286 -10.64 -8.84 -1.09
N ILE A 287 -10.33 -9.94 -1.77
CA ILE A 287 -9.11 -10.09 -2.58
C ILE A 287 -9.16 -9.27 -3.87
N LEU A 288 -10.31 -9.25 -4.55
CA LEU A 288 -10.48 -8.44 -5.76
C LEU A 288 -10.30 -6.96 -5.44
N ARG A 289 -10.91 -6.52 -4.33
CA ARG A 289 -10.88 -5.14 -3.86
C ARG A 289 -9.52 -4.70 -3.31
N SER A 290 -8.63 -5.62 -2.95
CA SER A 290 -7.28 -5.22 -2.53
C SER A 290 -6.47 -4.60 -3.69
N GLY A 291 -6.94 -4.72 -4.93
CA GLY A 291 -6.40 -4.03 -6.10
C GLY A 291 -7.09 -2.68 -6.40
N ASN A 292 -6.75 -2.09 -7.54
CA ASN A 292 -7.30 -0.81 -8.00
C ASN A 292 -8.67 -0.93 -8.70
N PHE A 293 -9.26 -2.12 -8.75
CA PHE A 293 -10.51 -2.41 -9.45
C PHE A 293 -11.53 -2.99 -8.46
N GLY A 294 -12.67 -2.32 -8.31
CA GLY A 294 -13.75 -2.84 -7.48
C GLY A 294 -14.85 -1.80 -7.23
N TRP A 295 -16.10 -2.27 -7.19
CA TRP A 295 -17.23 -1.46 -6.78
C TRP A 295 -17.15 -1.18 -5.27
N VAL A 296 -17.28 0.09 -4.90
CA VAL A 296 -17.29 0.56 -3.51
C VAL A 296 -18.68 1.06 -3.19
N SER A 297 -19.28 0.54 -2.12
CA SER A 297 -20.59 1.01 -1.67
C SER A 297 -20.55 2.50 -1.34
N SER A 298 -21.65 3.22 -1.62
CA SER A 298 -21.77 4.64 -1.34
C SER A 298 -21.60 4.95 0.16
N PHE A 299 -22.11 4.06 1.02
CA PHE A 299 -21.95 4.19 2.47
C PHE A 299 -20.48 4.21 2.89
N GLU A 300 -19.69 3.25 2.41
CA GLU A 300 -18.28 3.18 2.77
C GLU A 300 -17.48 4.37 2.20
N ARG A 301 -17.84 4.85 1.01
CA ARG A 301 -17.25 6.06 0.43
C ARG A 301 -17.49 7.26 1.34
N ASN A 302 -18.74 7.51 1.70
CA ASN A 302 -19.12 8.63 2.57
C ASN A 302 -18.44 8.54 3.95
N PHE A 303 -18.36 7.34 4.54
CA PHE A 303 -17.66 7.14 5.81
C PHE A 303 -16.16 7.43 5.70
N ARG A 304 -15.52 7.03 4.60
CA ARG A 304 -14.11 7.34 4.34
C ARG A 304 -13.89 8.84 4.15
N ASP A 305 -14.78 9.51 3.42
CA ASP A 305 -14.70 10.95 3.17
C ASP A 305 -14.90 11.74 4.48
N PHE A 306 -15.82 11.30 5.34
CA PHE A 306 -15.99 11.85 6.69
C PHE A 306 -14.75 11.66 7.58
N LEU A 307 -14.12 10.47 7.55
CA LEU A 307 -12.87 10.27 8.27
C LEU A 307 -11.73 11.11 7.70
N GLU A 308 -11.71 11.34 6.39
CA GLU A 308 -10.68 12.12 5.70
C GLU A 308 -10.83 13.63 5.92
N SER A 309 -12.05 14.12 6.21
CA SER A 309 -12.27 15.52 6.59
C SER A 309 -11.81 15.84 8.02
N ILE A 310 -11.89 14.87 8.93
CA ILE A 310 -11.51 15.04 10.35
C ILE A 310 -10.04 14.68 10.60
N LEU A 311 -9.56 13.59 10.01
CA LEU A 311 -8.26 13.01 10.31
C LEU A 311 -7.20 13.43 9.29
N TRP A 312 -5.96 13.60 9.77
CA TRP A 312 -4.82 13.91 8.91
C TRP A 312 -4.52 12.77 7.91
N ILE A 313 -4.60 11.52 8.38
CA ILE A 313 -4.45 10.30 7.58
C ILE A 313 -5.59 9.37 7.94
N ARG A 314 -6.31 8.87 6.93
CA ARG A 314 -7.45 7.99 7.16
C ARG A 314 -7.01 6.57 7.60
N PRO A 315 -7.61 6.01 8.66
CA PRO A 315 -7.40 4.62 9.05
C PRO A 315 -7.96 3.65 8.00
N ARG A 316 -7.40 2.44 7.91
CA ARG A 316 -7.92 1.42 7.00
C ARG A 316 -9.27 0.93 7.54
N PHE A 317 -10.33 1.06 6.74
CA PHE A 317 -11.68 0.62 7.13
C PHE A 317 -11.73 -0.82 7.65
N LYS A 318 -10.98 -1.74 7.02
CA LYS A 318 -10.88 -3.14 7.45
C LYS A 318 -10.27 -3.32 8.84
N GLU A 319 -9.36 -2.44 9.26
CA GLU A 319 -8.77 -2.48 10.60
C GLU A 319 -9.78 -2.03 11.65
N ILE A 320 -10.50 -0.93 11.39
CA ILE A 320 -11.56 -0.41 12.28
C ILE A 320 -12.65 -1.46 12.50
N LEU A 321 -13.00 -2.23 11.47
CA LEU A 321 -14.00 -3.30 11.58
C LEU A 321 -13.48 -4.55 12.29
N ALA A 322 -12.25 -5.00 11.99
CA ALA A 322 -11.76 -6.31 12.46
C ALA A 322 -11.04 -6.27 13.82
N PHE A 323 -10.35 -5.17 14.17
CA PHE A 323 -9.66 -5.06 15.47
C PHE A 323 -10.60 -5.21 16.68
N PRO A 324 -11.82 -4.64 16.68
CA PRO A 324 -12.76 -4.83 17.80
C PRO A 324 -13.08 -6.30 18.07
N PHE A 325 -13.23 -7.11 17.01
CA PHE A 325 -13.42 -8.55 17.14
C PHE A 325 -12.17 -9.24 17.64
N PHE A 326 -10.98 -8.89 17.12
CA PHE A 326 -9.71 -9.44 17.61
C PHE A 326 -9.50 -9.21 19.11
N LEU A 327 -9.81 -8.01 19.60
CA LEU A 327 -9.68 -7.64 21.01
C LEU A 327 -10.70 -8.37 21.91
N THR A 328 -11.87 -8.71 21.39
CA THR A 328 -12.95 -9.35 22.14
C THR A 328 -12.99 -10.87 22.01
N LEU A 329 -12.06 -11.48 21.26
CA LEU A 329 -12.03 -12.92 20.94
C LEU A 329 -12.28 -13.86 22.13
N LYS A 330 -11.75 -13.57 23.32
CA LYS A 330 -11.95 -14.41 24.52
C LYS A 330 -13.43 -14.70 24.85
N HIS A 331 -14.34 -13.77 24.55
CA HIS A 331 -15.77 -13.95 24.82
C HIS A 331 -16.44 -14.92 23.85
N PHE A 332 -15.80 -15.17 22.70
CA PHE A 332 -16.30 -16.04 21.65
C PHE A 332 -15.75 -17.47 21.76
N GLU A 333 -14.70 -17.72 22.54
CA GLU A 333 -14.03 -19.03 22.67
C GLU A 333 -14.97 -20.17 23.10
N LYS A 334 -16.09 -19.83 23.79
CA LYS A 334 -17.14 -20.78 24.18
C LYS A 334 -18.01 -21.28 23.02
N TYR A 335 -18.02 -20.59 21.88
CA TYR A 335 -18.86 -20.94 20.73
C TYR A 335 -18.09 -21.76 19.69
N ARG A 336 -18.77 -22.74 19.07
CA ARG A 336 -18.16 -23.59 18.02
C ARG A 336 -17.72 -22.80 16.78
N TRP A 337 -18.36 -21.67 16.50
CA TRP A 337 -18.04 -20.79 15.37
C TRP A 337 -16.94 -19.75 15.70
N PHE A 338 -16.29 -19.86 16.87
CA PHE A 338 -15.20 -18.98 17.29
C PHE A 338 -14.14 -18.75 16.20
N PHE A 339 -13.75 -19.80 15.48
CA PHE A 339 -12.72 -19.73 14.44
C PHE A 339 -13.07 -18.77 13.30
N ILE A 340 -14.36 -18.51 13.05
CA ILE A 340 -14.82 -17.54 12.04
C ILE A 340 -14.51 -16.11 12.52
N VAL A 341 -14.79 -15.82 13.79
CA VAL A 341 -14.46 -14.53 14.40
C VAL A 341 -12.96 -14.34 14.53
N GLU A 342 -12.24 -15.41 14.88
CA GLU A 342 -10.79 -15.42 14.95
C GLU A 342 -10.16 -15.12 13.59
N ALA A 343 -10.64 -15.79 12.53
CA ALA A 343 -10.22 -15.52 11.16
C ALA A 343 -10.53 -14.07 10.75
N PHE A 344 -11.74 -13.57 11.04
CA PHE A 344 -12.12 -12.18 10.76
C PHE A 344 -11.25 -11.17 11.52
N GLY A 345 -11.02 -11.38 12.82
CA GLY A 345 -10.17 -10.52 13.64
C GLY A 345 -8.72 -10.51 13.16
N SER A 346 -8.21 -11.62 12.64
CA SER A 346 -6.85 -11.68 12.09
C SER A 346 -6.67 -10.84 10.81
N ILE A 347 -7.76 -10.48 10.11
CA ILE A 347 -7.72 -9.54 8.97
C ILE A 347 -7.13 -8.19 9.40
N ALA A 348 -7.40 -7.73 10.63
CA ALA A 348 -6.81 -6.51 11.15
C ALA A 348 -5.29 -6.61 11.29
N LEU A 349 -4.79 -7.75 11.77
CA LEU A 349 -3.36 -8.00 11.94
C LEU A 349 -2.62 -8.04 10.60
N VAL A 350 -3.16 -8.75 9.61
CA VAL A 350 -2.57 -8.77 8.26
C VAL A 350 -2.75 -7.45 7.51
N SER A 351 -3.81 -6.69 7.80
CA SER A 351 -3.95 -5.31 7.29
C SER A 351 -2.87 -4.40 7.84
N MET A 352 -2.62 -4.48 9.15
CA MET A 352 -1.55 -3.74 9.80
C MET A 352 -0.21 -4.12 9.17
N PHE A 353 0.08 -5.42 9.01
CA PHE A 353 1.27 -5.87 8.28
C PHE A 353 1.39 -5.28 6.88
N ASN A 354 0.32 -5.39 6.08
CA ASN A 354 0.29 -4.87 4.73
C ASN A 354 0.44 -3.34 4.65
N THR A 355 0.12 -2.61 5.72
CA THR A 355 0.34 -1.16 5.80
C THR A 355 1.80 -0.81 5.57
N PHE A 356 2.71 -1.56 6.19
CA PHE A 356 4.15 -1.33 6.13
C PHE A 356 4.80 -1.96 4.89
N CYS A 357 4.13 -2.88 4.20
CA CYS A 357 4.59 -3.40 2.91
C CYS A 357 4.58 -2.34 1.79
N HIS A 358 3.85 -1.23 1.96
CA HIS A 358 3.88 -0.09 1.07
C HIS A 358 5.03 0.87 1.46
N ILE A 359 6.26 0.48 1.14
CA ILE A 359 7.50 1.11 1.62
C ILE A 359 7.61 2.59 1.25
N LYS A 360 7.05 3.00 0.11
CA LYS A 360 6.97 4.41 -0.31
C LYS A 360 6.28 5.33 0.71
N ALA A 361 5.34 4.80 1.49
CA ALA A 361 4.64 5.58 2.49
C ALA A 361 5.59 5.83 3.67
N PRO A 362 5.75 7.08 4.14
CA PRO A 362 6.68 7.36 5.23
C PRO A 362 6.30 6.53 6.46
N ILE A 363 7.29 5.99 7.16
CA ILE A 363 7.05 5.08 8.30
C ILE A 363 6.14 5.74 9.34
N PHE A 364 6.33 7.04 9.61
CA PHE A 364 5.49 7.81 10.52
C PHE A 364 4.00 7.82 10.11
N VAL A 365 3.70 7.93 8.82
CA VAL A 365 2.33 7.88 8.28
C VAL A 365 1.71 6.51 8.53
N SER A 366 2.48 5.44 8.33
CA SER A 366 2.06 4.05 8.60
C SER A 366 1.83 3.78 10.09
N LEU A 367 2.70 4.31 10.96
CA LEU A 367 2.56 4.25 12.41
C LEU A 367 1.32 5.00 12.90
N TYR A 368 1.16 6.26 12.47
CA TYR A 368 0.01 7.09 12.83
C TYR A 368 -1.32 6.43 12.44
N ARG A 369 -1.40 5.88 11.22
CA ARG A 369 -2.57 5.14 10.74
C ARG A 369 -2.90 3.93 11.61
N THR A 370 -1.89 3.16 12.00
CA THR A 370 -2.05 1.98 12.85
C THR A 370 -2.52 2.39 14.26
N ALA A 371 -1.92 3.44 14.82
CA ALA A 371 -2.29 3.98 16.12
C ALA A 371 -3.75 4.47 16.14
N LEU A 372 -4.18 5.21 15.11
CA LEU A 372 -5.57 5.63 14.97
C LEU A 372 -6.53 4.45 14.83
N SER A 373 -6.18 3.46 14.00
CA SER A 373 -7.03 2.28 13.78
C SER A 373 -7.25 1.51 15.09
N LEU A 374 -6.19 1.35 15.90
CA LEU A 374 -6.29 0.76 17.23
C LEU A 374 -7.06 1.65 18.22
N GLY A 375 -6.78 2.95 18.23
CA GLY A 375 -7.44 3.93 19.11
C GLY A 375 -8.95 3.97 18.93
N ILE A 376 -9.43 3.96 17.68
CA ILE A 376 -10.87 3.90 17.36
C ILE A 376 -11.46 2.52 17.71
N SER A 377 -10.68 1.46 17.56
CA SER A 377 -11.15 0.09 17.78
C SER A 377 -11.32 -0.28 19.26
N ILE A 378 -10.62 0.38 20.19
CA ILE A 378 -10.71 0.11 21.63
C ILE A 378 -12.11 0.45 22.19
N PRO A 379 -12.68 1.64 21.96
CA PRO A 379 -14.07 1.94 22.35
C PRO A 379 -15.09 0.98 21.73
N LEU A 380 -14.94 0.65 20.44
CA LEU A 380 -15.82 -0.29 19.75
C LEU A 380 -15.74 -1.69 20.38
N ALA A 381 -14.53 -2.15 20.73
CA ALA A 381 -14.33 -3.41 21.44
C ALA A 381 -15.04 -3.43 22.81
N PHE A 382 -15.03 -2.30 23.53
CA PHE A 382 -15.73 -2.17 24.80
C PHE A 382 -17.25 -2.26 24.64
N ILE A 383 -17.80 -1.63 23.60
CA ILE A 383 -19.24 -1.72 23.25
C ILE A 383 -19.62 -3.16 22.93
N ILE A 384 -18.88 -3.81 22.03
CA ILE A 384 -19.11 -5.23 21.67
C ILE A 384 -19.06 -6.10 22.92
N ARG A 385 -18.08 -5.89 23.80
CA ARG A 385 -17.96 -6.62 25.07
C ARG A 385 -19.19 -6.43 25.96
N LYS A 386 -19.73 -5.21 26.06
CA LYS A 386 -20.92 -4.90 26.88
C LYS A 386 -22.17 -5.60 26.32
N ILE A 387 -22.31 -5.64 25.00
CA ILE A 387 -23.42 -6.34 24.33
C ILE A 387 -23.32 -7.86 24.58
N LEU A 388 -22.14 -8.45 24.41
CA LEU A 388 -21.91 -9.88 24.62
C LEU A 388 -22.05 -10.35 26.07
N LYS A 389 -21.96 -9.44 27.05
CA LYS A 389 -22.23 -9.76 28.46
C LYS A 389 -23.73 -9.77 28.80
N ARG A 390 -24.55 -9.14 27.98
CA ARG A 390 -26.01 -9.06 28.15
C ARG A 390 -26.75 -10.21 27.45
N LEU A 391 -26.06 -10.91 26.54
CA LEU A 391 -26.48 -12.14 25.84
C LEU A 391 -25.87 -13.35 26.55
#